data_AF-A0A967LN23-F1
#
_entry.id   AF-A0A967LN23-F1
#
_cell.length_a   1.000
_cell.length_b   1.000
_cell.length_c   1.000
_cell.angle_alpha   90.00
_cell.angle_beta   90.00
_cell.angle_gamma   90.00
#
_symmetry.space_group_name_H-M   'P 1'
#
loop_
_entity.id
_entity.type
_entity.pdbx_description
1 polymer ?
#
loop_
_entity_poly.entity_id
_entity_poly.type
_entity_poly.pdbx_seq_one_letter_code
_entity_poly.pdbx_strand_id
1 'polypeptide(L)'
;DEAERRADAGEPYVLRLRTPSEGEIVVEDAIRGEVVFEAAEIGDFVILRSDGLPTYNFAVVVDDAAMEISHVIRGAGHLSNTPHQL
;
A
#
# COMPACT_ATOMS: atom_id res chain seq x y z
N ASP A 1 20.41 -9.92 -6.23
CA ASP A 1 21.34 -10.33 -7.31
C ASP A 1 21.06 -9.65 -8.65
N GLU A 2 20.18 -10.14 -9.52
CA GLU A 2 19.99 -9.51 -10.86
C GLU A 2 19.25 -8.17 -10.81
N ALA A 3 18.16 -8.08 -10.06
CA ALA A 3 17.39 -6.84 -9.92
C ALA A 3 18.25 -5.70 -9.34
N GLU A 4 19.06 -6.04 -8.35
CA GLU A 4 19.99 -5.11 -7.68
C GLU A 4 21.09 -4.64 -8.64
N ARG A 5 21.73 -5.55 -9.40
CA ARG A 5 22.70 -5.17 -10.43
C ARG A 5 22.13 -4.20 -11.47
N ARG A 6 20.89 -4.42 -11.92
CA ARG A 6 20.23 -3.54 -12.90
C ARG A 6 19.88 -2.18 -12.30
N ALA A 7 19.46 -2.16 -11.03
CA ALA A 7 19.24 -0.92 -10.29
C ALA A 7 20.55 -0.12 -10.11
N ASP A 8 21.65 -0.78 -9.74
CA ASP A 8 22.98 -0.18 -9.61
C ASP A 8 23.53 0.34 -10.95
N ALA A 9 23.15 -0.31 -12.06
CA ALA A 9 23.47 0.14 -13.42
C ALA A 9 22.62 1.35 -13.88
N GLY A 10 21.67 1.82 -13.05
CA GLY A 10 20.83 2.99 -13.35
C GLY A 10 19.66 2.70 -14.29
N GLU A 11 19.27 1.45 -14.47
CA GLU A 11 18.06 1.12 -15.24
C GLU A 11 16.81 1.62 -14.50
N PRO A 12 15.80 2.18 -15.20
CA PRO A 12 14.55 2.58 -14.54
C PRO A 12 13.85 1.39 -13.86
N TYR A 13 13.50 1.56 -12.59
CA TYR A 13 12.77 0.55 -11.81
C TYR A 13 11.67 1.18 -10.96
N VAL A 14 10.82 0.34 -10.39
CA VAL A 14 9.84 0.73 -9.37
C VAL A 14 10.07 -0.11 -8.12
N LEU A 15 9.69 0.42 -6.96
CA LEU A 15 9.63 -0.39 -5.74
C LEU A 15 8.20 -0.88 -5.56
N ARG A 16 8.06 -2.17 -5.25
CA ARG A 16 6.79 -2.81 -4.92
C ARG A 16 6.81 -3.30 -3.49
N LEU A 17 5.67 -3.23 -2.81
CA LEU A 17 5.49 -3.89 -1.53
C LEU A 17 5.13 -5.36 -1.79
N ARG A 18 5.86 -6.28 -1.17
CA ARG A 18 5.52 -7.70 -1.23
C ARG A 18 4.37 -7.98 -0.27
N THR A 19 3.25 -8.46 -0.78
CA THR A 19 2.07 -8.77 0.03
C THR A 19 1.90 -10.27 0.23
N PRO A 20 1.12 -10.71 1.23
CA PRO A 20 0.66 -12.10 1.29
C PRO A 20 -0.12 -12.46 0.02
N SER A 21 0.06 -13.69 -0.48
CA SER A 21 -0.64 -14.20 -1.66
C SER A 21 -1.92 -14.98 -1.34
N GLU A 22 -2.14 -15.29 -0.06
CA GLU A 22 -3.24 -16.11 0.44
C GLU A 22 -3.67 -15.61 1.82
N GLY A 23 -4.90 -15.94 2.21
CA GLY A 23 -5.51 -15.51 3.47
C GLY A 23 -6.34 -14.24 3.33
N GLU A 24 -6.78 -13.72 4.47
CA GLU A 24 -7.70 -12.59 4.56
C GLU A 24 -7.00 -11.36 5.13
N ILE A 25 -7.38 -10.19 4.63
CA ILE A 25 -7.07 -8.89 5.20
C ILE A 25 -8.37 -8.34 5.77
N VAL A 26 -8.41 -8.19 7.09
CA VAL A 26 -9.58 -7.71 7.80
C VAL A 26 -9.42 -6.22 8.11
N VAL A 27 -10.36 -5.42 7.64
CA VAL A 27 -10.45 -3.98 7.92
C VAL A 27 -11.55 -3.73 8.95
N GLU A 28 -11.18 -3.18 10.10
CA GLU A 28 -12.13 -2.71 11.13
C GLU A 28 -12.58 -1.28 10.82
N ASP A 29 -13.67 -1.12 10.06
CA ASP A 29 -14.25 0.19 9.73
C ASP A 29 -15.24 0.61 10.84
N ALA A 30 -15.06 1.81 11.39
CA ALA A 30 -15.88 2.31 12.50
C ALA A 30 -17.38 2.47 12.19
N ILE A 31 -17.79 2.48 10.91
CA ILE A 31 -19.18 2.63 10.46
C ILE A 31 -19.74 1.30 9.96
N ARG A 32 -18.95 0.54 9.19
CA ARG A 32 -19.37 -0.72 8.54
C ARG A 32 -19.10 -1.96 9.38
N GLY A 33 -18.26 -1.84 10.41
CA GLY A 33 -17.73 -2.98 11.14
C GLY A 33 -16.64 -3.69 10.34
N GLU A 34 -16.62 -5.01 10.44
CA GLU A 34 -15.63 -5.85 9.77
C GLU A 34 -15.85 -5.90 8.26
N VAL A 35 -14.80 -5.61 7.49
CA VAL A 35 -14.78 -5.77 6.03
C VAL A 35 -13.58 -6.63 5.66
N VAL A 36 -13.85 -7.76 5.01
CA VAL A 36 -12.84 -8.77 4.65
C VAL A 36 -12.46 -8.63 3.18
N PHE A 37 -11.16 -8.68 2.91
CA PHE A 37 -10.57 -8.71 1.57
C PHE A 37 -9.68 -9.94 1.42
N GLU A 38 -9.72 -10.58 0.25
CA GLU A 38 -8.83 -11.69 -0.08
C GLU A 38 -7.42 -11.16 -0.38
N ALA A 39 -6.39 -11.65 0.31
CA ALA A 39 -5.01 -11.21 0.10
C ALA A 39 -4.53 -11.44 -1.34
N ALA A 40 -5.06 -12.50 -1.98
CA ALA A 40 -4.81 -12.83 -3.37
C ALA A 40 -5.24 -11.73 -4.36
N GLU A 41 -6.19 -10.87 -4.00
CA GLU A 41 -6.70 -9.79 -4.84
C GLU A 41 -5.85 -8.51 -4.78
N ILE A 42 -4.99 -8.37 -3.77
CA ILE A 42 -4.18 -7.15 -3.57
C ILE A 42 -2.95 -7.16 -4.48
N GLY A 43 -2.18 -8.25 -4.41
CA GLY A 43 -0.91 -8.43 -5.12
C GLY A 43 0.17 -7.41 -4.78
N ASP A 44 1.37 -7.63 -5.33
CA ASP A 44 2.52 -6.75 -5.09
C ASP A 44 2.36 -5.42 -5.84
N PHE A 45 1.93 -4.37 -5.13
CA PHE A 45 1.66 -3.06 -5.69
C PHE A 45 2.85 -2.10 -5.58
N VAL A 46 2.89 -1.10 -6.47
CA VAL A 46 3.97 -0.10 -6.51
C VAL A 46 3.84 0.91 -5.36
N ILE A 47 4.94 1.12 -4.63
CA ILE A 47 5.05 2.14 -3.57
C ILE A 47 5.94 3.33 -3.98
N LEU A 48 6.90 3.10 -4.89
CA LEU A 48 7.76 4.14 -5.46
C LEU A 48 7.84 3.99 -6.97
N ARG A 49 7.52 5.06 -7.69
CA ARG A 49 7.58 5.10 -9.15
C ARG A 49 9.02 5.36 -9.62
N SER A 50 9.27 5.10 -10.90
CA SER A 50 10.60 5.29 -11.52
C SER A 50 11.03 6.75 -11.61
N ASP A 51 10.09 7.69 -11.47
CA ASP A 51 10.36 9.12 -11.36
C ASP A 51 10.75 9.56 -9.93
N GLY A 52 10.86 8.62 -8.99
CA GLY A 52 11.22 8.86 -7.60
C GLY A 52 10.07 9.35 -6.72
N LEU A 53 8.85 9.47 -7.25
CA LEU A 53 7.70 9.91 -6.48
C LEU A 53 6.97 8.72 -5.84
N PRO A 54 6.60 8.80 -4.55
CA PRO A 54 5.81 7.76 -3.89
C PRO A 54 4.39 7.70 -4.49
N THR A 55 3.77 6.53 -4.44
CA THR A 55 2.36 6.39 -4.80
C THR A 55 1.49 6.93 -3.68
N TYR A 56 0.25 7.33 -4.01
CA TYR A 56 -0.71 7.84 -3.03
C TYR A 56 -0.88 6.89 -1.84
N ASN A 57 -1.10 5.59 -2.09
CA ASN A 57 -1.33 4.61 -1.04
C ASN A 57 -0.14 4.48 -0.08
N PHE A 58 1.08 4.74 -0.53
CA PHE A 58 2.26 4.71 0.32
C PHE A 58 2.48 6.06 1.05
N ALA A 59 2.41 7.17 0.32
CA ALA A 59 2.69 8.50 0.85
C ALA A 59 1.79 8.86 2.04
N VAL A 60 0.48 8.62 1.93
CA VAL A 60 -0.46 8.99 2.99
C VAL A 60 -0.24 8.21 4.29
N VAL A 61 0.18 6.93 4.20
CA VAL A 61 0.46 6.12 5.40
C VAL A 61 1.70 6.65 6.13
N VAL A 62 2.73 7.02 5.37
CA VAL A 62 3.95 7.60 5.94
C VAL A 62 3.66 8.96 6.59
N ASP A 63 2.88 9.80 5.93
CA ASP A 63 2.50 11.12 6.46
C ASP A 63 1.60 10.99 7.69
N ASP A 64 0.59 10.10 7.66
CA ASP A 64 -0.30 9.85 8.80
C ASP A 64 0.48 9.36 10.02
N ALA A 65 1.45 8.47 9.83
CA ALA A 65 2.34 8.01 10.91
C ALA A 65 3.24 9.13 11.44
N ALA A 66 3.81 9.95 10.56
CA ALA A 66 4.69 11.06 10.93
C ALA A 66 3.94 12.21 11.64
N MET A 67 2.66 12.40 11.32
CA MET A 67 1.79 13.41 11.91
C MET A 67 0.97 12.89 13.09
N GLU A 68 1.17 11.62 13.49
CA GLU A 68 0.47 10.98 14.61
C GLU A 68 -1.06 10.99 14.45
N ILE A 69 -1.54 10.80 13.21
CA ILE A 69 -2.97 10.72 12.93
C ILE A 69 -3.57 9.50 13.63
N SER A 70 -4.61 9.75 14.43
CA SER A 70 -5.27 8.70 15.23
C SER A 70 -6.51 8.11 14.56
N HIS A 71 -7.20 8.87 13.72
CA HIS A 71 -8.45 8.46 13.07
C HIS A 71 -8.48 8.98 11.63
N VAL A 72 -8.57 8.07 10.66
CA VAL A 72 -8.66 8.39 9.23
C VAL A 72 -10.13 8.37 8.80
N ILE A 73 -10.71 9.55 8.59
CA ILE A 73 -12.11 9.72 8.13
C ILE A 73 -12.11 10.15 6.67
N ARG A 74 -12.73 9.37 5.79
CA ARG A 74 -12.73 9.59 4.34
C ARG A 74 -13.98 9.06 3.65
N GLY A 75 -14.18 9.45 2.39
CA GLY A 75 -15.33 9.01 1.59
C GLY A 75 -15.33 7.48 1.35
N ALA A 76 -16.53 6.90 1.24
CA ALA A 76 -16.74 5.46 1.06
C ALA A 76 -15.98 4.85 -0.14
N GLY A 77 -15.74 5.65 -1.20
CA GLY A 77 -14.98 5.22 -2.37
C GLY A 77 -13.51 4.89 -2.11
N HIS A 78 -12.98 5.21 -0.92
CA HIS A 78 -11.61 4.89 -0.52
C HIS A 78 -11.49 3.58 0.27
N LEU A 79 -12.58 2.87 0.54
CA LEU A 79 -12.54 1.64 1.34
C LEU A 79 -11.65 0.57 0.70
N SER A 80 -11.65 0.45 -0.63
CA SER A 80 -10.79 -0.49 -1.36
C SER A 80 -9.30 -0.16 -1.29
N ASN A 81 -8.93 1.05 -0.85
CA ASN A 81 -7.53 1.40 -0.63
C ASN A 81 -7.02 0.93 0.74
N THR A 82 -7.91 0.68 1.70
CA THR A 82 -7.52 0.33 3.07
C THR A 82 -6.62 -0.92 3.14
N PRO A 83 -6.87 -2.01 2.38
CA PRO A 83 -5.96 -3.16 2.36
C PRO A 83 -4.54 -2.85 1.88
N HIS A 84 -4.36 -1.76 1.13
CA HIS A 84 -3.05 -1.30 0.65
C HIS A 84 -2.36 -0.35 1.64
N GLN A 85 -3.00 -0.05 2.78
CA GLN A 85 -2.60 0.97 3.73
C GLN A 85 -2.55 0.47 5.19
N LEU A 86 -2.79 -0.83 5.39
CA LEU A 86 -2.68 -1.53 6.66
C LEU A 86 -1.31 -2.20 6.83
#